data_AF-A0A7G9QDE2-F1
#
_entry.id   AF-A0A7G9QDE2-F1
#
_cell.length_a   1.000
_cell.length_b   1.000
_cell.length_c   1.000
_cell.angle_alpha   90.00
_cell.angle_beta   90.00
_cell.angle_gamma   90.00
#
_symmetry.space_group_name_H-M   'P 1'
#
loop_
_entity.id
_entity.type
_entity.pdbx_description
1 polymer ?
#
loop_
_entity_poly.entity_id
_entity_poly.type
_entity_poly.pdbx_seq_one_letter_code
_entity_poly.pdbx_strand_id
1 'polypeptide(L)'
;MKAFLIMLSLSLLLFILPKKTLAQITTAKGVILEKGTQIRIALAVVTNINNKQAVGSNDMGFFQVKAKAGDTLLITKRHFDNIYVVVPGNQDLVINLVRADMLLDDVTIKAENKQQNLSAVRLEHRKKTYFYGKKRNPLYYVRYPLAAIMELFSAERKNSKRFDRYYDNETKELEIDRFFNVSLVKNNTSLTGKQMDKFMLDYRPKHKQIKNWNTYDAADYIKKSAKQYLDTLNTSL
;
A
#
# COMPACT_ATOMS: atom_id res chain seq x y z
N MET A 1 42.97 54.32 57.49
CA MET A 1 43.13 52.92 57.01
C MET A 1 42.05 51.96 57.50
N LYS A 2 41.66 51.96 58.79
CA LYS A 2 40.60 51.05 59.31
C LYS A 2 39.24 51.20 58.61
N ALA A 3 38.77 52.43 58.37
CA ALA A 3 37.52 52.67 57.65
C ALA A 3 37.54 52.17 56.19
N PHE A 4 38.71 52.26 55.54
CA PHE A 4 38.90 51.77 54.18
C PHE A 4 38.88 50.24 54.10
N LEU A 5 39.52 49.57 55.06
CA LEU A 5 39.48 48.11 55.20
C LEU A 5 38.07 47.60 55.53
N ILE A 6 37.32 48.32 56.36
CA ILE A 6 35.93 47.98 56.68
C ILE A 6 35.03 48.13 55.43
N MET A 7 35.16 49.21 54.67
CA MET A 7 34.41 49.42 53.43
C MET A 7 34.75 48.37 52.36
N LEU A 8 36.02 48.00 52.23
CA LEU A 8 36.46 46.93 51.34
C LEU A 8 35.87 45.57 51.76
N SER A 9 35.85 45.27 53.07
CA SER A 9 35.28 44.03 53.61
C SER A 9 33.77 43.94 53.41
N LEU A 10 33.05 45.07 53.52
CA LEU A 10 31.60 45.13 53.32
C LEU A 10 31.24 44.96 51.83
N SER A 11 32.03 45.55 50.93
CA SER A 11 31.88 45.36 49.47
C SER A 11 32.15 43.91 49.05
N LEU A 12 33.11 43.24 49.69
CA LEU A 12 33.42 41.84 49.41
C LEU A 12 32.30 40.91 49.92
N LEU A 13 31.68 41.26 51.05
CA LEU A 13 30.55 40.50 51.62
C LEU A 13 29.30 40.55 50.72
N LEU A 14 29.06 41.66 50.02
CA LEU A 14 27.96 41.77 49.04
C LEU A 14 28.15 40.90 47.79
N PHE A 15 29.38 40.51 47.45
CA PHE A 15 29.66 39.64 46.29
C PHE A 15 29.44 38.15 46.56
N ILE A 16 29.33 37.75 47.84
CA ILE A 16 29.23 36.33 48.27
C ILE A 16 27.76 35.90 48.47
N LEU A 17 26.80 36.83 48.36
CA LEU A 17 25.38 36.48 48.44
C LEU A 17 25.01 35.50 47.30
N PRO A 18 24.45 34.31 47.62
CA PRO A 18 24.08 33.34 46.60
C PRO A 18 22.96 33.91 45.74
N LYS A 19 23.27 34.20 44.47
CA LYS A 19 22.26 34.55 43.48
C LYS A 19 21.36 33.33 43.27
N LYS A 20 20.16 33.33 43.87
CA LYS A 20 19.11 32.37 43.50
C LYS A 20 18.69 32.68 42.07
N THR A 21 19.30 32.00 41.11
CA THR A 21 18.84 32.04 39.72
C THR A 21 17.52 31.27 39.65
N LEU A 22 16.42 31.98 39.35
CA LEU A 22 15.19 31.34 38.92
C LEU A 22 15.48 30.72 37.54
N ALA A 23 15.84 29.43 37.52
CA ALA A 23 15.80 28.67 36.29
C ALA A 23 14.34 28.59 35.85
N GLN A 24 13.92 29.49 34.96
CA GLN A 24 12.59 29.45 34.36
C GLN A 24 12.42 28.08 33.72
N ILE A 25 11.48 27.29 34.25
CA ILE A 25 11.15 25.99 33.69
C ILE A 25 10.39 26.27 32.39
N THR A 26 11.11 26.26 31.27
CA THR A 26 10.47 26.39 29.95
C THR A 26 9.75 25.09 29.64
N THR A 27 8.43 25.15 29.55
CA THR A 27 7.58 24.02 29.16
C THR A 27 6.86 24.35 27.87
N ALA A 28 7.00 23.48 26.87
CA ALA A 28 6.13 23.49 25.70
C ALA A 28 4.83 22.76 26.04
N LYS A 29 3.71 23.35 25.62
CA LYS A 29 2.36 22.81 25.79
C LYS A 29 1.70 22.67 24.42
N GLY A 30 0.76 21.74 24.32
CA GLY A 30 0.02 21.59 23.08
C GLY A 30 -1.02 20.49 23.13
N VAL A 31 -1.69 20.32 21.99
CA VAL A 31 -2.68 19.28 21.74
C VAL A 31 -2.31 18.47 20.50
N ILE A 32 -2.58 17.17 20.56
CA ILE A 32 -2.34 16.24 19.46
C ILE A 32 -3.68 15.81 18.87
N LEU A 33 -3.81 15.97 17.56
CA LEU A 33 -5.00 15.69 16.76
C LEU A 33 -4.67 14.69 15.64
N GLU A 34 -5.68 13.98 15.17
CA GLU A 34 -5.58 13.18 13.95
C GLU A 34 -5.83 14.05 12.71
N LYS A 35 -4.88 14.04 11.76
CA LYS A 35 -4.93 14.86 10.53
C LYS A 35 -6.21 14.59 9.73
N GLY A 36 -6.91 15.65 9.35
CA GLY A 36 -8.15 15.55 8.57
C GLY A 36 -9.41 15.30 9.42
N THR A 37 -9.27 15.22 10.75
CA THR A 37 -10.39 15.05 11.68
C THR A 37 -10.27 16.04 12.85
N GLN A 38 -11.27 16.04 13.73
CA GLN A 38 -11.23 16.76 15.02
C GLN A 38 -10.93 15.82 16.21
N ILE A 39 -10.47 14.60 15.93
CA ILE A 39 -10.22 13.58 16.94
C ILE A 39 -8.91 13.91 17.67
N ARG A 40 -8.98 14.00 19.00
CA ARG A 40 -7.83 14.21 19.90
C ARG A 40 -7.15 12.88 20.21
N ILE A 41 -5.82 12.87 20.22
CA ILE A 41 -5.03 11.65 20.37
C ILE A 41 -4.45 11.56 21.78
N ALA A 42 -5.01 10.67 22.59
CA ALA A 42 -4.50 10.31 23.90
C ALA A 42 -3.31 9.34 23.83
N LEU A 43 -2.49 9.30 24.88
CA LEU A 43 -1.37 8.38 25.04
C LEU A 43 -0.39 8.39 23.84
N ALA A 44 -0.17 9.54 23.22
CA ALA A 44 0.92 9.77 22.30
C ALA A 44 2.14 10.23 23.09
N VAL A 45 3.33 9.74 22.71
CA VAL A 45 4.57 10.06 23.41
C VAL A 45 5.21 11.26 22.76
N VAL A 46 5.43 12.31 23.53
CA VAL A 46 6.12 13.54 23.11
C VAL A 46 7.50 13.55 23.75
N THR A 47 8.54 13.42 22.93
CA THR A 47 9.93 13.33 23.36
C THR A 47 10.72 14.52 22.86
N ASN A 48 11.30 15.32 23.76
CA ASN A 48 12.27 16.32 23.37
C ASN A 48 13.61 15.64 23.04
N ILE A 49 14.08 15.78 21.81
CA ILE A 49 15.28 15.09 21.33
C ILE A 49 16.55 15.67 21.93
N ASN A 50 16.55 16.97 22.25
CA ASN A 50 17.69 17.71 22.78
C ASN A 50 17.97 17.31 24.24
N ASN A 51 16.94 17.21 25.08
CA ASN A 51 17.09 16.92 26.51
C ASN A 51 16.63 15.50 26.94
N LYS A 52 16.15 14.69 25.98
CA LYS A 52 15.67 13.31 26.15
C LYS A 52 14.49 13.13 27.11
N GLN A 53 13.81 14.20 27.51
CA GLN A 53 12.61 14.10 28.33
C GLN A 53 11.40 13.71 27.48
N ALA A 54 10.60 12.79 27.99
CA ALA A 54 9.40 12.30 27.32
C ALA A 54 8.19 12.37 28.26
N VAL A 55 7.04 12.71 27.68
CA VAL A 55 5.74 12.74 28.36
C VAL A 55 4.67 12.13 27.47
N GLY A 56 3.61 11.59 28.06
CA GLY A 56 2.42 11.14 27.33
C GLY A 56 1.38 12.25 27.22
N SER A 57 0.62 12.28 26.12
CA SER A 57 -0.62 13.06 26.07
C SER A 57 -1.71 12.43 26.93
N ASN A 58 -2.53 13.27 27.57
CA ASN A 58 -3.67 12.83 28.39
C ASN A 58 -4.88 12.43 27.52
N ASP A 59 -5.99 12.04 28.17
CA ASP A 59 -7.22 11.61 27.50
C ASP A 59 -7.87 12.68 26.62
N MET A 60 -7.53 13.94 26.84
CA MET A 60 -7.98 15.10 26.04
C MET A 60 -6.97 15.48 24.94
N GLY A 61 -5.93 14.69 24.74
CA GLY A 61 -4.86 14.90 23.75
C GLY A 61 -3.87 16.00 24.11
N PHE A 62 -3.93 16.56 25.32
CA PHE A 62 -3.00 17.60 25.76
C PHE A 62 -1.70 17.01 26.29
N PHE A 63 -0.60 17.71 26.07
CA PHE A 63 0.71 17.38 26.63
C PHE A 63 1.42 18.64 27.18
N GLN A 64 2.33 18.42 28.14
CA GLN A 64 3.25 19.44 28.63
C GLN A 64 4.62 18.81 28.85
N VAL A 65 5.62 19.27 28.08
CA VAL A 65 6.99 18.74 28.11
C VAL A 65 7.99 19.85 28.41
N LYS A 66 9.06 19.55 29.14
CA LYS A 66 10.15 20.51 29.35
C LYS A 66 10.90 20.69 28.04
N ALA A 67 10.82 21.88 27.47
CA ALA A 67 11.46 22.20 26.20
C ALA A 67 11.67 23.71 26.09
N LYS A 68 12.77 24.11 25.47
CA LYS A 68 13.08 25.50 25.17
C LYS A 68 12.68 25.83 23.73
N ALA A 69 12.50 27.11 23.44
CA ALA A 69 12.34 27.58 22.07
C ALA A 69 13.52 27.10 21.21
N GLY A 70 13.23 26.50 20.05
CA GLY A 70 14.23 25.90 19.17
C GLY A 70 14.54 24.42 19.44
N ASP A 71 14.08 23.83 20.55
CA ASP A 71 14.18 22.38 20.75
C ASP A 71 13.24 21.63 19.79
N THR A 72 13.63 20.41 19.41
CA THR A 72 12.82 19.55 18.54
C THR A 72 12.11 18.47 19.36
N LEU A 73 10.78 18.41 19.20
CA LEU A 73 9.93 17.37 19.75
C LEU A 73 9.69 16.28 18.70
N LEU A 74 9.88 15.02 19.10
CA LEU A 74 9.46 13.83 18.38
C LEU A 74 8.16 13.32 19.00
N ILE A 75 7.12 13.20 18.18
CA ILE A 75 5.82 12.69 18.59
C ILE A 75 5.63 11.31 17.97
N THR A 76 5.38 10.31 18.81
CA THR A 76 5.16 8.92 18.39
C THR A 76 3.87 8.36 18.96
N LYS A 77 3.17 7.58 18.13
CA LYS A 77 1.97 6.84 18.51
C LYS A 77 1.87 5.60 17.63
N ARG A 78 1.44 4.47 18.21
CA ARG A 78 1.24 3.24 17.44
C ARG A 78 0.21 3.49 16.32
N HIS A 79 0.50 3.00 15.11
CA HIS A 79 -0.31 3.18 13.90
C HIS A 79 -0.37 4.62 13.35
N PHE A 80 0.54 5.49 13.79
CA PHE A 80 0.72 6.83 13.23
C PHE A 80 2.16 7.04 12.82
N ASP A 81 2.37 7.92 11.84
CA ASP A 81 3.70 8.36 11.43
C ASP A 81 4.34 9.22 12.53
N ASN A 82 5.66 9.07 12.66
CA ASN A 82 6.46 9.88 13.57
C ASN A 82 6.58 11.31 13.02
N ILE A 83 6.30 12.31 13.85
CA ILE A 83 6.41 13.72 13.45
C ILE A 83 7.45 14.44 14.31
N TYR A 84 8.21 15.31 13.65
CA TYR A 84 9.17 16.22 14.28
C TYR A 84 8.61 17.63 14.26
N VAL A 85 8.56 18.29 15.41
CA VAL A 85 8.06 19.67 15.55
C VAL A 85 9.07 20.50 16.34
N VAL A 86 9.43 21.66 15.80
CA VAL A 86 10.29 22.63 16.50
C VAL A 86 9.41 23.50 17.41
N VAL A 87 9.85 23.70 18.65
CA VAL A 87 9.14 24.56 19.61
C VAL A 87 9.34 26.03 19.22
N PRO A 88 8.27 26.77 18.85
CA PRO A 88 8.40 28.15 18.36
C PRO A 88 8.65 29.17 19.47
N GLY A 89 8.38 28.82 20.73
CA GLY A 89 8.49 29.73 21.88
C GLY A 89 7.41 29.48 22.92
N ASN A 90 6.77 30.55 23.42
CA ASN A 90 5.71 30.49 24.44
C ASN A 90 4.30 30.24 23.86
N GLN A 91 4.19 29.77 22.62
CA GLN A 91 2.90 29.48 21.97
C GLN A 91 2.54 28.00 22.14
N ASP A 92 1.25 27.73 22.31
CA ASP A 92 0.74 26.37 22.37
C ASP A 92 0.79 25.70 20.99
N LEU A 93 1.24 24.45 20.97
CA LEU A 93 1.40 23.66 19.76
C LEU A 93 0.11 22.90 19.40
N VAL A 94 -0.25 22.90 18.12
CA VAL A 94 -1.27 22.00 17.57
C VAL A 94 -0.57 21.04 16.61
N ILE A 95 -0.58 19.75 16.96
CA ILE A 95 0.18 18.72 16.24
C ILE A 95 -0.80 17.75 15.59
N ASN A 96 -0.73 17.59 14.27
CA ASN A 96 -1.59 16.70 13.51
C ASN A 96 -0.83 15.43 13.12
N LEU A 97 -1.15 14.29 13.75
CA LEU A 97 -0.58 12.99 13.37
C LEU A 97 -1.31 12.41 12.16
N VAL A 98 -0.54 11.77 11.28
CA VAL A 98 -1.06 11.03 10.12
C VAL A 98 -1.09 9.55 10.46
N ARG A 99 -2.21 8.90 10.18
CA ARG A 99 -2.36 7.45 10.30
C ARG A 99 -1.40 6.74 9.35
N ALA A 100 -0.56 5.84 9.88
CA ALA A 100 0.42 5.09 9.09
C ALA A 100 -0.25 4.09 8.13
N ASP A 101 -1.48 3.66 8.46
CA ASP A 101 -2.37 2.84 7.62
C ASP A 101 -3.05 3.65 6.49
N MET A 102 -2.86 4.96 6.44
CA MET A 102 -3.40 5.83 5.39
C MET A 102 -2.51 5.92 4.15
N LEU A 103 -1.35 5.25 4.14
CA LEU A 103 -0.58 4.99 2.92
C LEU A 103 -1.12 3.74 2.23
N LEU A 104 -2.33 3.82 1.66
CA LEU A 104 -2.51 3.13 0.38
C LEU A 104 -1.78 3.99 -0.63
N ASP A 105 -0.67 3.49 -1.17
CA ASP A 105 -0.16 3.98 -2.46
C ASP A 105 -1.37 4.09 -3.38
N ASP A 106 -1.55 5.25 -4.01
CA ASP A 106 -2.50 5.36 -5.12
C ASP A 106 -2.04 4.32 -6.14
N VAL A 107 -2.63 3.12 -6.09
CA VAL A 107 -2.56 2.18 -7.20
C VAL A 107 -3.35 2.90 -8.27
N THR A 108 -2.64 3.69 -9.05
CA THR A 108 -3.15 4.18 -10.32
C THR A 108 -3.47 2.90 -11.08
N ILE A 109 -4.73 2.47 -11.03
CA ILE A 109 -5.25 1.39 -11.86
C ILE A 109 -5.23 1.99 -13.26
N LYS A 110 -4.05 1.99 -13.87
CA LYS A 110 -3.96 2.06 -15.32
C LYS A 110 -4.81 0.89 -15.79
N ALA A 111 -5.73 1.14 -16.71
CA ALA A 111 -6.39 0.07 -17.45
C ALA A 111 -5.31 -0.60 -18.31
N GLU A 112 -4.43 -1.37 -17.67
CA GLU A 112 -3.41 -2.13 -18.35
C GLU A 112 -4.15 -3.24 -19.06
N ASN A 113 -3.98 -3.32 -20.37
CA ASN A 113 -4.54 -4.41 -21.14
C ASN A 113 -3.87 -5.69 -20.65
N LYS A 114 -4.61 -6.50 -19.88
CA LYS A 114 -4.12 -7.75 -19.27
C LYS A 114 -3.40 -8.64 -20.30
N GLN A 115 -3.87 -8.67 -21.55
CA GLN A 115 -3.20 -9.40 -22.63
C GLN A 115 -1.82 -8.83 -22.97
N GLN A 116 -1.68 -7.50 -23.04
CA GLN A 116 -0.39 -6.85 -23.31
C GLN A 116 0.61 -7.14 -22.18
N ASN A 117 0.18 -7.04 -20.92
CA ASN A 117 1.04 -7.37 -19.77
C ASN A 117 1.48 -8.84 -19.79
N LEU A 118 0.53 -9.76 -19.98
CA LEU A 118 0.85 -11.19 -20.08
C LEU A 118 1.83 -11.46 -21.23
N SER A 119 1.70 -10.76 -22.36
CA SER A 119 2.61 -10.91 -23.49
C SER A 119 4.01 -10.36 -23.19
N ALA A 120 4.11 -9.26 -22.45
CA ALA A 120 5.38 -8.67 -22.03
C ALA A 120 6.11 -9.58 -21.02
N VAL A 121 5.39 -10.12 -20.03
CA VAL A 121 5.95 -11.07 -19.06
C VAL A 121 6.36 -12.38 -19.76
N ARG A 122 5.58 -12.85 -20.75
CA ARG A 122 5.96 -13.98 -21.62
C ARG A 122 7.29 -13.71 -22.31
N LEU A 123 7.45 -12.51 -22.85
CA LEU A 123 8.66 -12.08 -23.54
C LEU A 123 9.87 -12.12 -22.60
N GLU A 124 9.71 -11.62 -21.38
CA GLU A 124 10.77 -11.58 -20.38
C GLU A 124 11.22 -12.98 -19.94
N HIS A 125 10.28 -13.88 -19.65
CA HIS A 125 10.62 -15.28 -19.34
C HIS A 125 11.34 -15.96 -20.50
N ARG A 126 10.88 -15.70 -21.72
CA ARG A 126 11.53 -16.25 -22.90
C ARG A 126 12.95 -15.68 -23.06
N LYS A 127 13.18 -14.38 -22.83
CA LYS A 127 14.52 -13.74 -22.85
C LYS A 127 15.54 -14.39 -21.92
N LYS A 128 15.09 -14.94 -20.79
CA LYS A 128 15.95 -15.62 -19.82
C LYS A 128 16.37 -17.03 -20.28
N THR A 129 15.71 -17.59 -21.29
CA THR A 129 16.14 -18.84 -21.93
C THR A 129 17.22 -18.56 -22.98
N TYR A 130 18.23 -19.43 -23.06
CA TYR A 130 19.33 -19.30 -24.02
C TYR A 130 18.87 -19.33 -25.49
N PHE A 131 17.64 -19.80 -25.76
CA PHE A 131 17.06 -19.90 -27.10
C PHE A 131 16.08 -18.78 -27.46
N TYR A 132 16.10 -17.66 -26.75
CA TYR A 132 15.30 -16.50 -27.11
C TYR A 132 15.74 -15.86 -28.44
N GLY A 133 14.84 -15.80 -29.43
CA GLY A 133 14.98 -14.90 -30.58
C GLY A 133 15.59 -15.47 -31.87
N LYS A 134 15.97 -16.75 -31.93
CA LYS A 134 16.29 -17.42 -33.21
C LYS A 134 15.55 -18.75 -33.29
N LYS A 135 14.88 -18.96 -34.43
CA LYS A 135 14.09 -20.16 -34.76
C LYS A 135 14.73 -21.41 -34.18
N ARG A 136 13.90 -22.29 -33.63
CA ARG A 136 14.18 -23.64 -33.11
C ARG A 136 14.89 -24.52 -34.14
N ASN A 137 16.07 -24.13 -34.62
CA ASN A 137 16.82 -24.87 -35.62
C ASN A 137 17.52 -26.02 -34.87
N PRO A 138 17.14 -27.29 -35.13
CA PRO A 138 17.78 -28.45 -34.52
C PRO A 138 19.29 -28.45 -34.73
N LEU A 139 19.77 -27.83 -35.82
CA LEU A 139 21.18 -27.70 -36.16
C LEU A 139 22.02 -26.92 -35.13
N TYR A 140 21.39 -26.05 -34.32
CA TYR A 140 22.10 -25.30 -33.27
C TYR A 140 22.45 -26.17 -32.06
N TYR A 141 21.62 -27.18 -31.75
CA TYR A 141 21.90 -28.18 -30.72
C TYR A 141 23.11 -29.05 -31.07
N VAL A 142 23.32 -29.27 -32.37
CA VAL A 142 24.50 -29.98 -32.89
C VAL A 142 25.76 -29.13 -32.76
N ARG A 143 25.65 -27.80 -32.92
CA ARG A 143 26.82 -26.88 -32.91
C ARG A 143 27.32 -26.52 -31.51
N TYR A 144 26.44 -26.55 -30.49
CA TYR A 144 26.79 -26.18 -29.10
C TYR A 144 26.19 -27.18 -28.09
N PRO A 145 26.73 -28.40 -28.01
CA PRO A 145 26.15 -29.48 -27.20
C PRO A 145 26.15 -29.18 -25.69
N LEU A 146 27.17 -28.51 -25.17
CA LEU A 146 27.25 -28.17 -23.74
C LEU A 146 26.18 -27.15 -23.32
N ALA A 147 25.96 -26.11 -24.14
CA ALA A 147 24.91 -25.12 -23.89
C ALA A 147 23.51 -25.75 -23.97
N ALA A 148 23.31 -26.71 -24.88
CA ALA A 148 22.06 -27.47 -24.98
C ALA A 148 21.76 -28.29 -23.72
N ILE A 149 22.76 -28.97 -23.15
CA ILE A 149 22.59 -29.75 -21.91
C ILE A 149 22.28 -28.83 -20.73
N MET A 150 23.05 -27.75 -20.55
CA MET A 150 22.82 -26.78 -19.48
C MET A 150 21.41 -26.19 -19.53
N GLU A 151 20.88 -25.94 -20.72
CA GLU A 151 19.53 -25.40 -20.86
C GLU A 151 18.44 -26.45 -20.60
N LEU A 152 18.64 -27.72 -21.00
CA LEU A 152 17.71 -28.82 -20.71
C LEU A 152 17.52 -29.02 -19.20
N PHE A 153 18.58 -28.80 -18.41
CA PHE A 153 18.56 -28.91 -16.95
C PHE A 153 18.30 -27.58 -16.21
N SER A 154 18.18 -26.46 -16.93
CA SER A 154 17.94 -25.16 -16.31
C SER A 154 16.52 -25.06 -15.71
N ALA A 155 16.42 -24.49 -14.50
CA ALA A 155 15.13 -24.17 -13.88
C ALA A 155 14.30 -23.18 -14.73
N GLU A 156 14.98 -22.31 -15.49
CA GLU A 156 14.36 -21.30 -16.34
C GLU A 156 13.51 -21.91 -17.46
N ARG A 157 13.96 -23.01 -18.08
CA ARG A 157 13.17 -23.73 -19.10
C ARG A 157 11.88 -24.30 -18.50
N LYS A 158 11.94 -24.85 -17.29
CA LYS A 158 10.77 -25.38 -16.58
C LYS A 158 9.78 -24.25 -16.25
N ASN A 159 10.30 -23.11 -15.79
CA ASN A 159 9.51 -21.92 -15.46
C ASN A 159 8.87 -21.30 -16.71
N SER A 160 9.61 -21.12 -17.80
CA SER A 160 9.08 -20.62 -19.07
C SER A 160 7.98 -21.52 -19.64
N LYS A 161 8.14 -22.86 -19.58
CA LYS A 161 7.08 -23.79 -20.02
C LYS A 161 5.83 -23.72 -19.15
N ARG A 162 5.98 -23.56 -17.84
CA ARG A 162 4.85 -23.35 -16.91
C ARG A 162 4.15 -22.03 -17.22
N PHE A 163 4.91 -20.97 -17.44
CA PHE A 163 4.39 -19.67 -17.82
C PHE A 163 3.67 -19.71 -19.17
N ASP A 164 4.23 -20.38 -20.19
CA ASP A 164 3.57 -20.55 -21.49
C ASP A 164 2.20 -21.24 -21.33
N ARG A 165 2.11 -22.28 -20.51
CA ARG A 165 0.83 -22.96 -20.24
C ARG A 165 -0.16 -22.05 -19.52
N TYR A 166 0.31 -21.29 -18.53
CA TYR A 166 -0.50 -20.30 -17.82
C TYR A 166 -1.02 -19.23 -18.78
N TYR A 167 -0.14 -18.65 -19.59
CA TYR A 167 -0.46 -17.66 -20.61
C TYR A 167 -1.51 -18.18 -21.60
N ASP A 168 -1.34 -19.40 -22.11
CA ASP A 168 -2.27 -20.00 -23.06
C ASP A 168 -3.63 -20.29 -22.44
N ASN A 169 -3.69 -20.62 -21.14
CA ASN A 169 -4.96 -20.77 -20.43
C ASN A 169 -5.62 -19.42 -20.20
N GLU A 170 -4.88 -18.45 -19.67
CA GLU A 170 -5.37 -17.11 -19.38
C GLU A 170 -5.89 -16.38 -20.63
N THR A 171 -5.23 -16.58 -21.78
CA THR A 171 -5.70 -16.02 -23.06
C THR A 171 -7.07 -16.59 -23.44
N LYS A 172 -7.30 -17.89 -23.23
CA LYS A 172 -8.60 -18.53 -23.50
C LYS A 172 -9.68 -18.00 -22.56
N GLU A 173 -9.35 -17.80 -21.29
CA GLU A 173 -10.28 -17.23 -20.31
C GLU A 173 -10.69 -15.81 -20.71
N LEU A 174 -9.74 -14.98 -21.14
CA LEU A 174 -10.03 -13.62 -21.62
C LEU A 174 -10.86 -13.59 -22.90
N GLU A 175 -10.69 -14.57 -23.79
CA GLU A 175 -11.55 -14.73 -24.95
C GLU A 175 -12.99 -15.12 -24.56
N ILE A 176 -13.15 -15.99 -23.55
CA ILE A 176 -14.46 -16.32 -22.99
C ILE A 176 -15.11 -15.08 -22.37
N ASP A 177 -14.37 -14.33 -21.56
CA ASP A 177 -14.90 -13.14 -20.87
C ASP A 177 -15.30 -12.03 -21.85
N ARG A 178 -14.73 -11.99 -23.07
CA ARG A 178 -15.18 -11.08 -24.13
C ARG A 178 -16.63 -11.34 -24.53
N PHE A 179 -17.05 -12.60 -24.56
CA PHE A 179 -18.39 -13.01 -24.99
C PHE A 179 -19.33 -13.33 -23.82
N PHE A 180 -18.79 -13.59 -22.63
CA PHE A 180 -19.55 -13.97 -21.45
C PHE A 180 -18.97 -13.29 -20.21
N ASN A 181 -19.43 -12.06 -19.95
CA ASN A 181 -19.10 -11.29 -18.75
C ASN A 181 -20.36 -10.74 -18.08
N VAL A 182 -20.20 -10.26 -16.85
CA VAL A 182 -21.28 -9.73 -16.02
C VAL A 182 -22.09 -8.64 -16.75
N SER A 183 -21.43 -7.73 -17.47
CA SER A 183 -22.11 -6.64 -18.19
C SER A 183 -23.00 -7.19 -19.31
N LEU A 184 -22.47 -8.10 -20.13
CA LEU A 184 -23.24 -8.72 -21.21
C LEU A 184 -24.41 -9.55 -20.67
N VAL A 185 -24.20 -10.29 -19.59
CA VAL A 185 -25.28 -11.10 -18.98
C VAL A 185 -26.36 -10.20 -18.39
N LYS A 186 -25.98 -9.14 -17.67
CA LYS A 186 -26.93 -8.17 -17.12
C LYS A 186 -27.72 -7.43 -18.20
N ASN A 187 -27.10 -7.12 -19.34
CA ASN A 187 -27.78 -6.43 -20.44
C ASN A 187 -28.73 -7.34 -21.24
N ASN A 188 -28.56 -8.66 -21.16
CA ASN A 188 -29.34 -9.63 -21.93
C ASN A 188 -30.30 -10.47 -21.08
N THR A 189 -30.28 -10.32 -19.75
CA THR A 189 -31.07 -11.12 -18.81
C THR A 189 -31.56 -10.26 -17.64
N SER A 190 -32.56 -10.73 -16.91
CA SER A 190 -33.05 -10.11 -15.68
C SER A 190 -32.40 -10.67 -14.41
N LEU A 191 -31.35 -11.49 -14.54
CA LEU A 191 -30.70 -12.16 -13.41
C LEU A 191 -29.90 -11.15 -12.59
N THR A 192 -30.02 -11.24 -11.25
CA THR A 192 -29.28 -10.35 -10.33
C THR A 192 -28.80 -11.12 -9.09
N GLY A 193 -27.81 -10.54 -8.40
CA GLY A 193 -27.26 -11.09 -7.14
C GLY A 193 -26.85 -12.56 -7.27
N LYS A 194 -27.25 -13.37 -6.27
CA LYS A 194 -26.88 -14.80 -6.18
C LYS A 194 -27.30 -15.64 -7.39
N GLN A 195 -28.42 -15.30 -8.03
CA GLN A 195 -28.88 -16.02 -9.23
C GLN A 195 -27.96 -15.77 -10.41
N MET A 196 -27.51 -14.53 -10.58
CA MET A 196 -26.55 -14.17 -11.61
C MET A 196 -25.19 -14.86 -11.38
N ASP A 197 -24.68 -14.83 -10.15
CA ASP A 197 -23.39 -15.46 -9.82
C ASP A 197 -23.43 -16.96 -10.10
N LYS A 198 -24.52 -17.63 -9.71
CA LYS A 198 -24.71 -19.06 -9.97
C LYS A 198 -24.86 -19.37 -11.46
N PHE A 199 -25.66 -18.59 -12.19
CA PHE A 199 -25.78 -18.71 -13.64
C PHE A 199 -24.43 -18.56 -14.34
N MET A 200 -23.65 -17.55 -13.96
CA MET A 200 -22.32 -17.29 -14.51
C MET A 200 -21.34 -18.44 -14.28
N LEU A 201 -21.47 -19.18 -13.18
CA LEU A 201 -20.67 -20.37 -12.89
C LEU A 201 -21.16 -21.59 -13.68
N ASP A 202 -22.45 -21.84 -13.67
CA ASP A 202 -23.05 -23.07 -14.21
C ASP A 202 -23.11 -23.07 -15.75
N TYR A 203 -23.32 -21.90 -16.36
CA TYR A 203 -23.53 -21.74 -17.81
C TYR A 203 -22.36 -21.05 -18.52
N ARG A 204 -21.16 -21.03 -17.92
CA ARG A 204 -19.98 -20.47 -18.57
C ARG A 204 -19.59 -21.30 -19.81
N PRO A 205 -19.49 -20.68 -21.00
CA PRO A 205 -19.16 -21.42 -22.21
C PRO A 205 -17.69 -21.86 -22.21
N LYS A 206 -17.41 -23.00 -22.85
CA LYS A 206 -16.04 -23.48 -23.05
C LYS A 206 -15.39 -22.75 -24.23
N HIS A 207 -14.07 -22.59 -24.18
CA HIS A 207 -13.27 -21.96 -25.25
C HIS A 207 -13.58 -22.49 -26.66
N LYS A 208 -13.81 -23.81 -26.79
CA LYS A 208 -14.16 -24.43 -28.08
C LYS A 208 -15.50 -23.95 -28.66
N GLN A 209 -16.47 -23.63 -27.82
CA GLN A 209 -17.80 -23.18 -28.25
C GLN A 209 -17.72 -21.76 -28.83
N ILE A 210 -16.95 -20.89 -28.18
CA ILE A 210 -16.87 -19.48 -28.54
C ILE A 210 -15.96 -19.18 -29.74
N LYS A 211 -15.21 -20.17 -30.24
CA LYS A 211 -14.18 -19.99 -31.27
C LYS A 211 -14.70 -19.31 -32.54
N ASN A 212 -15.96 -19.53 -32.88
CA ASN A 212 -16.60 -19.00 -34.08
C ASN A 212 -17.73 -18.00 -33.75
N TRP A 213 -17.83 -17.56 -32.49
CA TRP A 213 -18.91 -16.64 -32.09
C TRP A 213 -18.61 -15.22 -32.53
N ASN A 214 -19.66 -14.54 -32.98
CA ASN A 214 -19.73 -13.10 -32.99
C ASN A 214 -20.53 -12.59 -31.76
N THR A 215 -20.69 -11.28 -31.65
CA THR A 215 -21.41 -10.65 -30.54
C THR A 215 -22.88 -11.05 -30.46
N TYR A 216 -23.54 -11.32 -31.60
CA TYR A 216 -24.94 -11.76 -31.64
C TYR A 216 -25.08 -13.21 -31.15
N ASP A 217 -24.16 -14.10 -31.55
CA ASP A 217 -24.16 -15.50 -31.10
C ASP A 217 -24.00 -15.58 -29.58
N ALA A 218 -23.14 -14.73 -29.02
CA ALA A 218 -22.96 -14.62 -27.58
C ALA A 218 -24.23 -14.14 -26.86
N ALA A 219 -24.89 -13.10 -27.38
CA ALA A 219 -26.14 -12.60 -26.82
C ALA A 219 -27.28 -13.65 -26.90
N ASP A 220 -27.37 -14.37 -28.02
CA ASP A 220 -28.34 -15.44 -28.21
C ASP A 220 -28.09 -16.62 -27.24
N TYR A 221 -26.82 -17.03 -27.10
CA TYR A 221 -26.42 -18.03 -26.11
C TYR A 221 -26.82 -17.64 -24.69
N ILE A 222 -26.52 -16.40 -24.27
CA ILE A 222 -26.86 -15.89 -22.94
C ILE A 222 -28.37 -15.93 -22.72
N LYS A 223 -29.19 -15.49 -23.68
CA LYS A 223 -30.65 -15.49 -23.55
C LYS A 223 -31.21 -16.91 -23.43
N LYS A 224 -30.74 -17.83 -24.28
CA LYS A 224 -31.17 -19.24 -24.27
C LYS A 224 -30.78 -19.96 -22.98
N SER A 225 -29.54 -19.78 -22.54
CA SER A 225 -29.05 -20.39 -21.29
C SER A 225 -29.73 -19.80 -20.06
N ALA A 226 -29.99 -18.49 -20.03
CA ALA A 226 -30.71 -17.86 -18.92
C ALA A 226 -32.16 -18.36 -18.82
N LYS A 227 -32.84 -18.57 -19.96
CA LYS A 227 -34.16 -19.19 -19.98
C LYS A 227 -34.13 -20.60 -19.39
N GLN A 228 -33.19 -21.43 -19.84
CA GLN A 228 -33.00 -22.78 -19.30
C GLN A 228 -32.73 -22.77 -17.80
N TYR A 229 -31.90 -21.85 -17.33
CA TYR A 229 -31.61 -21.69 -15.90
C TYR A 229 -32.88 -21.37 -15.09
N LEU A 230 -33.68 -20.41 -15.54
CA LEU A 230 -34.94 -20.05 -14.88
C LEU A 230 -35.95 -21.22 -14.88
N ASP A 231 -36.03 -21.98 -15.98
CA ASP A 231 -36.91 -23.15 -16.08
C ASP A 231 -36.52 -24.25 -15.07
N THR A 232 -35.21 -24.46 -14.84
CA THR A 232 -34.74 -25.42 -13.82
C THR A 232 -35.10 -24.98 -12.40
N LEU A 233 -35.05 -23.69 -12.09
CA LEU A 233 -35.46 -23.15 -10.80
C LEU A 233 -36.96 -23.35 -10.55
N ASN A 234 -37.80 -23.10 -11.55
CA ASN A 234 -39.25 -23.27 -11.45
C ASN A 234 -39.69 -24.73 -11.30
N THR A 235 -38.89 -25.68 -11.76
CA THR A 235 -39.19 -27.13 -11.64
C THR A 235 -38.73 -27.70 -10.28
N SER A 236 -37.87 -26.98 -9.56
CA SER A 236 -37.33 -27.38 -8.25
C SER A 236 -38.11 -26.83 -7.05
N LEU A 237 -39.21 -26.11 -7.31
CA LEU A 237 -40.19 -25.60 -6.34
C LEU A 237 -41.51 -26.36 -6.49
#